data_AF-A0A3D1R383-F1
#
_entry.id   AF-A0A3D1R383-F1
#
_cell.length_a   1.000
_cell.length_b   1.000
_cell.length_c   1.000
_cell.angle_alpha   90.00
_cell.angle_beta   90.00
_cell.angle_gamma   90.00
#
_symmetry.space_group_name_H-M   'P 1'
#
loop_
_entity.id
_entity.type
_entity.pdbx_description
1 polymer ?
#
loop_
_entity_poly.entity_id
_entity_poly.type
_entity_poly.pdbx_seq_one_letter_code
_entity_poly.pdbx_strand_id
1 'polypeptide(L)'
;MRAFFSDGTSLEVTEHTAFTSADTAIVGLVDNEAVGVAQGGPVTITARYNGLSATARVTVTEPTLSSITLSPNGLVLTKGDTGQLRALGSYSDGSSREVTADAAWSSSSLSVCTVNLGLVRAIGPGNATVTATLLGKTGSANVLVEAPTLQRIAIVPPNAVLRPNLIYPFRSYALYSDSSAREVTTASVWTADNPSVAEPINYSGYWGVWAKGVGTAEVRSS
;
A
#
# COMPACT_ATOMS: atom_id res chain seq x y z
N MET A 1 35.02 -3.16 33.95
CA MET A 1 35.93 -1.98 33.97
C MET A 1 37.35 -2.43 34.30
N ARG A 2 38.38 -1.84 33.66
CA ARG A 2 39.80 -2.16 33.92
C ARG A 2 40.47 -1.05 34.73
N ALA A 3 41.09 -1.41 35.85
CA ALA A 3 42.05 -0.56 36.56
C ALA A 3 43.41 -0.70 35.87
N PHE A 4 44.11 0.42 35.62
CA PHE A 4 45.48 0.42 35.11
C PHE A 4 46.40 0.86 36.25
N PHE A 5 47.43 0.06 36.51
CA PHE A 5 48.38 0.31 37.59
C PHE A 5 49.66 0.95 37.04
N SER A 6 50.45 1.58 37.92
CA SER A 6 51.70 2.24 37.55
C SER A 6 52.78 1.29 37.01
N ASP A 7 52.62 -0.02 37.23
CA ASP A 7 53.49 -1.07 36.67
C ASP A 7 53.06 -1.52 35.26
N GLY A 8 52.04 -0.89 34.67
CA GLY A 8 51.54 -1.19 33.34
C GLY A 8 50.55 -2.35 33.27
N THR A 9 50.24 -3.00 34.40
CA THR A 9 49.25 -4.07 34.45
C THR A 9 47.82 -3.50 34.43
N SER A 10 46.86 -4.35 34.09
CA SER A 10 45.45 -4.02 34.27
C SER A 10 44.67 -5.15 34.92
N LEU A 11 43.79 -4.79 35.85
CA LEU A 11 42.89 -5.72 36.54
C LEU A 11 41.46 -5.38 36.19
N GLU A 12 40.66 -6.38 35.89
CA GLU A 12 39.22 -6.20 35.81
C GLU A 12 38.65 -6.05 37.23
N VAL A 13 38.07 -4.88 37.52
CA VAL A 13 37.63 -4.48 38.88
C VAL A 13 36.12 -4.32 38.97
N THR A 14 35.38 -4.91 38.04
CA THR A 14 33.94 -4.73 37.87
C THR A 14 33.13 -5.00 39.16
N GLU A 15 33.58 -5.90 40.04
CA GLU A 15 32.89 -6.22 41.30
C GLU A 15 33.29 -5.37 42.53
N HIS A 16 34.36 -4.57 42.45
CA HIS A 16 34.88 -3.79 43.60
C HIS A 16 34.73 -2.28 43.42
N THR A 17 34.16 -1.84 42.29
CA THR A 17 33.88 -0.44 41.99
C THR A 17 32.48 -0.06 42.45
N ALA A 18 32.36 1.02 43.23
CA ALA A 18 31.06 1.61 43.56
C ALA A 18 30.75 2.73 42.55
N PHE A 19 29.66 2.59 41.80
CA PHE A 19 29.15 3.64 40.92
C PHE A 19 28.09 4.49 41.63
N THR A 20 28.12 5.80 41.38
CA THR A 20 27.05 6.72 41.80
C THR A 20 26.65 7.62 40.64
N SER A 21 25.35 7.84 40.49
CA SER A 21 24.79 8.80 39.54
C SER A 21 24.43 10.11 40.25
N ALA A 22 24.73 11.25 39.61
CA ALA A 22 24.34 12.57 40.10
C ALA A 22 22.84 12.86 39.93
N ASP A 23 22.16 12.11 39.06
CA ASP A 23 20.71 12.21 38.85
C ASP A 23 20.17 10.84 38.40
N THR A 24 19.60 10.09 39.34
CA THR A 24 19.03 8.77 39.10
C THR A 24 17.69 8.80 38.39
N ALA A 25 17.04 9.97 38.27
CA ALA A 25 15.83 10.12 37.49
C ALA A 25 16.12 10.17 35.97
N ILE A 26 17.34 10.57 35.58
CA ILE A 26 17.79 10.59 34.19
C ILE A 26 18.67 9.38 33.89
N VAL A 27 19.65 9.05 34.75
CA VAL A 27 20.54 7.88 34.59
C VAL A 27 20.56 7.04 35.87
N GLY A 28 19.89 5.89 35.83
CA GLY A 28 19.88 4.90 36.89
C GLY A 28 21.12 4.00 36.87
N LEU A 29 21.28 3.19 37.92
CA LEU A 29 22.32 2.18 38.02
C LEU A 29 21.67 0.82 38.31
N VAL A 30 21.91 -0.18 37.47
CA VAL A 30 21.44 -1.57 37.63
C VAL A 30 22.66 -2.47 37.50
N ASP A 31 22.92 -3.30 38.50
CA ASP A 31 24.08 -4.22 38.53
C ASP A 31 25.43 -3.52 38.20
N ASN A 32 25.64 -2.30 38.74
CA ASN A 32 26.80 -1.43 38.48
C ASN A 32 26.92 -0.91 37.02
N GLU A 33 25.89 -1.05 36.20
CA GLU A 33 25.81 -0.48 34.85
C GLU A 33 24.89 0.75 34.79
N ALA A 34 25.26 1.74 33.98
CA ALA A 34 24.46 2.94 33.78
C ALA A 34 23.31 2.67 32.79
N VAL A 35 22.08 2.96 33.22
CA VAL A 35 20.85 2.77 32.42
C VAL A 35 20.17 4.11 32.22
N GLY A 36 19.86 4.47 30.98
CA GLY A 36 19.06 5.67 30.68
C GLY A 36 17.61 5.49 31.14
N VAL A 37 17.12 6.39 31.99
CA VAL A 37 15.76 6.34 32.57
C VAL A 37 14.85 7.37 31.91
N ALA A 38 15.34 8.59 31.69
CA ALA A 38 14.59 9.66 31.04
C ALA A 38 15.52 10.52 30.19
N GLN A 39 14.99 11.17 29.16
CA GLN A 39 15.73 12.13 28.36
C GLN A 39 16.27 13.28 29.24
N GLY A 40 17.56 13.61 29.09
CA GLY A 40 18.17 14.70 29.84
C GLY A 40 19.68 14.55 30.05
N GLY A 41 20.24 15.45 30.84
CA GLY A 41 21.67 15.51 31.16
C GLY A 41 22.38 16.75 30.61
N PRO A 42 23.72 16.83 30.75
CA PRO A 42 24.61 15.74 31.13
C PRO A 42 24.54 15.38 32.63
N VAL A 43 24.37 14.10 32.92
CA VAL A 43 24.46 13.51 34.27
C VAL A 43 25.88 13.02 34.52
N THR A 44 26.43 13.31 35.69
CA THR A 44 27.76 12.82 36.07
C THR A 44 27.65 11.47 36.75
N ILE A 45 28.32 10.46 36.18
CA ILE A 45 28.53 9.14 36.79
C ILE A 45 29.92 9.13 37.41
N THR A 46 30.01 8.74 38.67
CA THR A 46 31.28 8.64 39.42
C THR A 46 31.58 7.19 39.74
N ALA A 47 32.74 6.70 39.32
CA ALA A 47 33.29 5.41 39.75
C ALA A 47 34.29 5.65 40.88
N ARG A 48 34.21 4.86 41.96
CA ARG A 48 35.18 4.89 43.06
C ARG A 48 35.82 3.52 43.28
N TYR A 49 37.15 3.51 43.46
CA TYR A 49 37.93 2.32 43.77
C TYR A 49 39.17 2.68 44.60
N ASN A 50 39.36 2.05 45.76
CA ASN A 50 40.51 2.26 46.66
C ASN A 50 40.90 3.74 46.89
N GLY A 51 39.90 4.60 47.14
CA GLY A 51 40.10 6.03 47.40
C GLY A 51 40.34 6.90 46.15
N LEU A 52 40.45 6.29 44.96
CA LEU A 52 40.50 7.00 43.69
C LEU A 52 39.09 7.14 43.11
N SER A 53 38.88 8.20 42.32
CA SER A 53 37.62 8.43 41.62
C SER A 53 37.84 8.85 40.17
N ALA A 54 36.98 8.37 39.29
CA ALA A 54 36.86 8.84 37.91
C ALA A 54 35.42 9.23 37.62
N THR A 55 35.21 10.20 36.73
CA THR A 55 33.87 10.67 36.36
C THR A 55 33.65 10.60 34.85
N ALA A 56 32.44 10.24 34.45
CA ALA A 56 31.97 10.35 33.07
C ALA A 56 30.70 11.21 33.04
N ARG A 57 30.44 11.89 31.91
CA ARG A 57 29.18 12.61 31.67
C ARG A 57 28.34 11.83 30.67
N VAL A 58 27.09 11.59 31.00
CA VAL A 58 26.13 10.83 30.20
C VAL A 58 24.94 11.72 29.88
N THR A 59 24.56 11.79 28.61
CA THR A 59 23.33 12.46 28.17
C THR A 59 22.43 11.40 27.55
N VAL A 60 21.16 11.37 27.98
CA VAL A 60 20.15 10.46 27.44
C VAL A 60 19.31 11.23 26.42
N THR A 61 19.23 10.71 25.20
CA THR A 61 18.46 11.33 24.10
C THR A 61 17.41 10.36 23.58
N GLU A 62 16.28 10.90 23.12
CA GLU A 62 15.28 10.11 22.39
C GLU A 62 15.87 9.52 21.10
N PRO A 63 15.48 8.30 20.71
CA PRO A 63 15.93 7.70 19.47
C PRO A 63 15.31 8.45 18.29
N THR A 64 16.13 8.69 17.26
CA THR A 64 15.70 9.40 16.06
C THR A 64 15.29 8.42 14.98
N LEU A 65 14.27 8.78 14.18
CA LEU A 65 13.83 7.96 13.06
C LEU A 65 14.90 7.96 11.96
N SER A 66 15.40 6.77 11.61
CA SER A 66 16.44 6.57 10.61
C SER A 66 15.86 6.30 9.22
N SER A 67 14.84 5.44 9.12
CA SER A 67 14.21 5.03 7.86
C SER A 67 12.77 4.56 8.04
N ILE A 68 12.03 4.45 6.94
CA ILE A 68 10.68 3.87 6.89
C ILE A 68 10.69 2.77 5.83
N THR A 69 10.11 1.62 6.15
CA THR A 69 9.87 0.53 5.20
C THR A 69 8.37 0.27 5.08
N LEU A 70 7.89 0.09 3.85
CA LEU A 70 6.49 -0.27 3.59
C LEU A 70 6.35 -1.77 3.32
N SER A 71 5.28 -2.36 3.85
CA SER A 71 4.93 -3.77 3.60
C SER A 71 3.42 -3.95 3.40
N PRO A 72 2.99 -4.85 2.50
CA PRO A 72 3.82 -5.51 1.48
C PRO A 72 4.32 -4.50 0.43
N ASN A 73 5.45 -4.81 -0.21
CA ASN A 73 5.90 -4.09 -1.40
C ASN A 73 5.50 -4.90 -2.64
N GLY A 74 4.64 -4.36 -3.50
CA GLY A 74 4.04 -5.08 -4.61
C GLY A 74 2.62 -5.55 -4.31
N LEU A 75 1.71 -4.62 -3.98
CA LEU A 75 0.29 -4.92 -3.96
C LEU A 75 -0.21 -5.09 -5.39
N VAL A 76 -0.96 -6.16 -5.64
CA VAL A 76 -1.69 -6.36 -6.90
C VAL A 76 -3.17 -6.35 -6.59
N LEU A 77 -3.92 -5.47 -7.24
CA LEU A 77 -5.34 -5.23 -7.01
C LEU A 77 -6.10 -5.18 -8.33
N THR A 78 -7.41 -5.42 -8.29
CA THR A 78 -8.30 -5.06 -9.40
C THR A 78 -9.06 -3.78 -9.06
N LYS A 79 -9.62 -3.12 -10.07
CA LYS A 79 -10.36 -1.86 -9.86
C LYS A 79 -11.51 -2.06 -8.88
N GLY A 80 -11.59 -1.19 -7.87
CA GLY A 80 -12.59 -1.26 -6.80
C GLY A 80 -12.10 -2.00 -5.55
N ASP A 81 -11.06 -2.82 -5.66
CA ASP A 81 -10.46 -3.49 -4.51
C ASP A 81 -9.71 -2.51 -3.60
N THR A 82 -9.44 -3.00 -2.39
CA THR A 82 -8.61 -2.31 -1.40
C THR A 82 -7.50 -3.22 -0.89
N GLY A 83 -6.37 -2.64 -0.52
CA GLY A 83 -5.26 -3.34 0.15
C GLY A 83 -4.65 -2.48 1.25
N GLN A 84 -4.11 -3.10 2.30
CA GLN A 84 -3.50 -2.38 3.42
C GLN A 84 -1.97 -2.43 3.31
N LEU A 85 -1.35 -1.26 3.40
CA LEU A 85 0.08 -1.09 3.63
C LEU A 85 0.33 -0.78 5.10
N ARG A 86 1.45 -1.28 5.62
CA ARG A 86 2.00 -0.96 6.94
C ARG A 86 3.33 -0.27 6.79
N ALA A 87 3.54 0.79 7.56
CA ALA A 87 4.80 1.51 7.64
C ALA A 87 5.54 1.15 8.92
N LEU A 88 6.75 0.62 8.80
CA LEU A 88 7.64 0.32 9.93
C LEU A 88 8.80 1.31 9.93
N GLY A 89 8.92 2.09 11.00
CA GLY A 89 10.03 3.01 11.23
C GLY A 89 11.17 2.33 11.98
N SER A 90 12.40 2.45 11.48
CA SER A 90 13.61 2.00 12.18
C SER A 90 14.31 3.18 12.82
N TYR A 91 14.75 3.04 14.07
CA TYR A 91 15.29 4.12 14.88
C TYR A 91 16.80 3.98 15.15
N SER A 92 17.45 5.06 15.56
CA SER A 92 18.89 5.12 15.80
C SER A 92 19.39 4.24 16.95
N ASP A 93 18.50 3.81 17.85
CA ASP A 93 18.78 2.87 18.93
C ASP A 93 18.62 1.40 18.49
N GLY A 94 18.34 1.15 17.21
CA GLY A 94 18.09 -0.18 16.66
C GLY A 94 16.66 -0.69 16.89
N SER A 95 15.80 0.06 17.59
CA SER A 95 14.40 -0.30 17.75
C SER A 95 13.61 -0.09 16.45
N SER A 96 12.43 -0.72 16.37
CA SER A 96 11.47 -0.48 15.29
C SER A 96 10.08 -0.25 15.87
N ARG A 97 9.31 0.64 15.24
CA ARG A 97 7.93 0.95 15.64
C ARG A 97 7.05 1.05 14.40
N GLU A 98 5.81 0.60 14.52
CA GLU A 98 4.82 0.85 13.47
C GLU A 98 4.42 2.32 13.50
N VAL A 99 4.45 2.95 12.33
CA VAL A 99 4.18 4.39 12.12
C VAL A 99 3.11 4.63 11.05
N THR A 100 2.30 3.61 10.75
CA THR A 100 1.27 3.63 9.69
C THR A 100 0.29 4.80 9.87
N ALA A 101 -0.14 5.04 11.11
CA ALA A 101 -1.11 6.08 11.44
C ALA A 101 -0.49 7.50 11.51
N ASP A 102 0.81 7.59 11.78
CA ASP A 102 1.52 8.85 11.97
C ASP A 102 2.09 9.42 10.67
N ALA A 103 2.35 8.55 9.69
CA ALA A 103 2.93 8.94 8.42
C ALA A 103 1.94 9.70 7.52
N ALA A 104 2.45 10.67 6.77
CA ALA A 104 1.75 11.27 5.66
C ALA A 104 1.87 10.36 4.42
N TRP A 105 0.73 10.05 3.79
CA TRP A 105 0.65 9.12 2.67
C TRP A 105 0.38 9.83 1.35
N SER A 106 1.01 9.36 0.26
CA SER A 106 0.76 9.85 -1.09
C SER A 106 0.85 8.73 -2.13
N SER A 107 0.21 8.93 -3.27
CA SER A 107 0.29 8.05 -4.45
C SER A 107 0.84 8.85 -5.63
N SER A 108 1.72 8.24 -6.42
CA SER A 108 2.25 8.85 -7.64
C SER A 108 1.21 9.02 -8.75
N SER A 109 0.08 8.29 -8.69
CA SER A 109 -0.99 8.36 -9.67
C SER A 109 -2.36 8.11 -9.05
N LEU A 110 -3.12 9.19 -8.84
CA LEU A 110 -4.48 9.11 -8.26
C LEU A 110 -5.51 8.50 -9.22
N SER A 111 -5.23 8.44 -10.52
CA SER A 111 -6.06 7.71 -11.48
C SER A 111 -5.86 6.19 -11.39
N VAL A 112 -4.77 5.73 -10.78
CA VAL A 112 -4.48 4.32 -10.55
C VAL A 112 -4.94 3.91 -9.15
N CYS A 113 -4.47 4.59 -8.09
CA CYS A 113 -4.92 4.32 -6.73
C CYS A 113 -4.84 5.54 -5.81
N THR A 114 -5.72 5.57 -4.80
CA THR A 114 -5.62 6.48 -3.65
C THR A 114 -5.13 5.74 -2.42
N VAL A 115 -4.62 6.46 -1.42
CA VAL A 115 -4.16 5.90 -0.15
C VAL A 115 -4.54 6.81 1.01
N ASN A 116 -4.99 6.24 2.12
CA ASN A 116 -5.23 6.95 3.37
C ASN A 116 -4.88 6.05 4.57
N LEU A 117 -3.97 6.50 5.45
CA LEU A 117 -3.49 5.70 6.61
C LEU A 117 -3.07 4.26 6.20
N GLY A 118 -2.36 4.15 5.07
CA GLY A 118 -1.94 2.88 4.50
C GLY A 118 -3.04 2.09 3.77
N LEU A 119 -4.32 2.45 3.88
CA LEU A 119 -5.39 1.82 3.12
C LEU A 119 -5.39 2.32 1.67
N VAL A 120 -4.99 1.45 0.75
CA VAL A 120 -4.96 1.69 -0.70
C VAL A 120 -6.29 1.31 -1.32
N ARG A 121 -6.83 2.16 -2.19
CA ARG A 121 -8.04 1.87 -2.99
C ARG A 121 -7.70 1.96 -4.48
N ALA A 122 -8.00 0.90 -5.22
CA ALA A 122 -7.77 0.83 -6.67
C ALA A 122 -8.84 1.61 -7.44
N ILE A 123 -8.42 2.49 -8.33
CA ILE A 123 -9.27 3.40 -9.12
C ILE A 123 -9.30 3.01 -10.60
N GLY A 124 -8.14 2.68 -11.17
CA GLY A 124 -8.01 2.36 -12.58
C GLY A 124 -6.74 1.57 -12.85
N PRO A 125 -6.67 0.87 -14.00
CA PRO A 125 -5.54 0.01 -14.31
C PRO A 125 -4.26 0.82 -14.51
N GLY A 126 -3.14 0.26 -14.06
CA GLY A 126 -1.82 0.87 -14.18
C GLY A 126 -0.92 0.58 -12.99
N ASN A 127 0.22 1.26 -12.95
CA ASN A 127 1.18 1.17 -11.86
C ASN A 127 1.21 2.50 -11.09
N ALA A 128 1.30 2.40 -9.77
CA ALA A 128 1.50 3.53 -8.88
C ALA A 128 2.54 3.19 -7.81
N THR A 129 3.25 4.19 -7.34
CA THR A 129 4.13 4.10 -6.17
C THR A 129 3.46 4.84 -5.04
N VAL A 130 3.20 4.14 -3.95
CA VAL A 130 2.70 4.71 -2.70
C VAL A 130 3.89 5.05 -1.81
N THR A 131 3.88 6.26 -1.24
CA THR A 131 4.94 6.75 -0.35
C THR A 131 4.36 7.14 1.00
N ALA A 132 5.02 6.74 2.07
CA ALA A 132 4.77 7.20 3.43
C ALA A 132 5.94 8.09 3.87
N THR A 133 5.63 9.23 4.48
CA THR A 133 6.61 10.21 4.95
C THR A 133 6.37 10.53 6.42
N LEU A 134 7.41 10.44 7.24
CA LEU A 134 7.37 10.84 8.65
C LEU A 134 8.72 11.43 9.04
N LEU A 135 8.71 12.60 9.70
CA LEU A 135 9.92 13.30 10.18
C LEU A 135 11.02 13.44 9.11
N GLY A 136 10.62 13.70 7.85
CA GLY A 136 11.54 13.84 6.71
C GLY A 136 12.12 12.53 6.17
N LYS A 137 11.77 11.37 6.74
CA LYS A 137 12.10 10.05 6.21
C LYS A 137 10.96 9.54 5.34
N THR A 138 11.29 8.79 4.32
CA THR A 138 10.33 8.21 3.37
C THR A 138 10.51 6.70 3.25
N GLY A 139 9.40 6.02 2.96
CA GLY A 139 9.36 4.63 2.52
C GLY A 139 8.36 4.49 1.38
N SER A 140 8.61 3.59 0.43
CA SER A 140 7.77 3.44 -0.75
C SER A 140 7.44 1.97 -1.04
N ALA A 141 6.26 1.75 -1.63
CA ALA A 141 5.78 0.45 -2.09
C ALA A 141 5.12 0.59 -3.46
N ASN A 142 5.30 -0.41 -4.32
CA ASN A 142 4.64 -0.47 -5.61
C ASN A 142 3.23 -1.07 -5.49
N VAL A 143 2.32 -0.52 -6.28
CA VAL A 143 0.94 -0.99 -6.44
C VAL A 143 0.66 -1.17 -7.93
N LEU A 144 0.25 -2.36 -8.32
CA LEU A 144 -0.24 -2.70 -9.64
C LEU A 144 -1.76 -2.86 -9.57
N VAL A 145 -2.48 -2.11 -10.40
CA VAL A 145 -3.91 -2.33 -10.62
C VAL A 145 -4.08 -2.99 -11.99
N GLU A 146 -4.60 -4.20 -12.00
CA GLU A 146 -4.78 -4.98 -13.22
C GLU A 146 -5.93 -4.45 -14.08
N ALA A 147 -5.79 -4.60 -15.40
CA ALA A 147 -6.86 -4.31 -16.34
C ALA A 147 -8.01 -5.32 -16.16
N PRO A 148 -9.27 -4.88 -16.24
CA PRO A 148 -10.38 -5.79 -16.10
C PRO A 148 -10.44 -6.74 -17.30
N THR A 149 -10.77 -8.01 -17.05
CA THR A 149 -10.81 -9.04 -18.08
C THR A 149 -12.20 -9.10 -18.72
N LEU A 150 -12.27 -9.36 -20.03
CA LEU A 150 -13.54 -9.56 -20.71
C LEU A 150 -14.17 -10.87 -20.22
N GLN A 151 -15.42 -10.80 -19.74
CA GLN A 151 -16.14 -11.98 -19.26
C GLN A 151 -17.14 -12.49 -20.28
N ARG A 152 -17.97 -11.61 -20.86
CA ARG A 152 -18.97 -11.98 -21.87
C ARG A 152 -19.41 -10.79 -22.71
N ILE A 153 -20.13 -11.08 -23.80
CA ILE A 153 -20.86 -10.11 -24.59
C ILE A 153 -22.35 -10.25 -24.28
N ALA A 154 -23.07 -9.13 -24.23
CA ALA A 154 -24.53 -9.10 -24.01
C ALA A 154 -25.20 -8.20 -25.06
N ILE A 155 -26.34 -8.66 -25.58
CA ILE A 155 -27.20 -7.90 -26.49
C ILE A 155 -28.34 -7.25 -25.69
N VAL A 156 -28.62 -5.98 -25.97
CA VAL A 156 -29.70 -5.21 -25.34
C VAL A 156 -30.64 -4.66 -26.42
N PRO A 157 -31.97 -4.90 -26.31
CA PRO A 157 -32.60 -5.77 -25.32
C PRO A 157 -32.28 -7.26 -25.58
N PRO A 158 -32.33 -8.13 -24.55
CA PRO A 158 -32.08 -9.56 -24.75
C PRO A 158 -33.21 -10.28 -25.50
N ASN A 159 -34.42 -9.71 -25.50
CA ASN A 159 -35.58 -10.20 -26.23
C ASN A 159 -36.36 -9.01 -26.78
N ALA A 160 -36.92 -9.14 -27.99
CA ALA A 160 -37.82 -8.14 -28.57
C ALA A 160 -38.92 -8.83 -29.40
N VAL A 161 -40.11 -8.22 -29.43
CA VAL A 161 -41.21 -8.63 -30.31
C VAL A 161 -41.45 -7.50 -31.29
N LEU A 162 -41.23 -7.77 -32.58
CA LEU A 162 -41.27 -6.77 -33.65
C LEU A 162 -42.40 -7.09 -34.63
N ARG A 163 -43.02 -6.04 -35.19
CA ARG A 163 -43.89 -6.21 -36.36
C ARG A 163 -43.03 -6.35 -37.61
N PRO A 164 -43.45 -7.14 -38.62
CA PRO A 164 -42.77 -7.19 -39.91
C PRO A 164 -42.57 -5.79 -40.50
N ASN A 165 -41.44 -5.61 -41.18
CA ASN A 165 -40.97 -4.37 -41.79
C ASN A 165 -40.58 -3.24 -40.82
N LEU A 166 -40.36 -3.54 -39.53
CA LEU A 166 -39.74 -2.61 -38.60
C LEU A 166 -38.26 -2.92 -38.38
N ILE A 167 -37.49 -1.86 -38.13
CA ILE A 167 -36.11 -1.94 -37.67
C ILE A 167 -36.12 -1.58 -36.19
N TYR A 168 -35.49 -2.42 -35.37
CA TYR A 168 -35.33 -2.16 -33.94
C TYR A 168 -33.85 -2.03 -33.59
N PRO A 169 -33.45 -1.01 -32.80
CA PRO A 169 -32.06 -0.85 -32.41
C PRO A 169 -31.68 -1.93 -31.38
N PHE A 170 -30.65 -2.69 -31.69
CA PHE A 170 -29.98 -3.58 -30.75
C PHE A 170 -28.57 -3.05 -30.50
N ARG A 171 -28.13 -3.11 -29.25
CA ARG A 171 -26.78 -2.75 -28.85
C ARG A 171 -26.06 -3.96 -28.29
N SER A 172 -24.76 -4.04 -28.54
CA SER A 172 -23.89 -5.05 -27.98
C SER A 172 -22.95 -4.43 -26.96
N TYR A 173 -22.80 -5.07 -25.80
CA TYR A 173 -21.96 -4.63 -24.71
C TYR A 173 -20.98 -5.74 -24.31
N ALA A 174 -19.70 -5.38 -24.27
CA ALA A 174 -18.66 -6.17 -23.62
C ALA A 174 -18.75 -5.92 -22.10
N LEU A 175 -18.94 -6.99 -21.33
CA LEU A 175 -19.02 -6.96 -19.87
C LEU A 175 -17.72 -7.49 -19.27
N TYR A 176 -17.14 -6.72 -18.35
CA TYR A 176 -15.83 -7.00 -17.78
C TYR A 176 -15.89 -7.42 -16.30
N SER A 177 -14.78 -7.97 -15.79
CA SER A 177 -14.67 -8.46 -14.41
C SER A 177 -14.87 -7.38 -13.33
N ASP A 178 -14.65 -6.10 -13.65
CA ASP A 178 -14.89 -4.96 -12.74
C ASP A 178 -16.35 -4.47 -12.77
N SER A 179 -17.27 -5.27 -13.33
CA SER A 179 -18.68 -4.91 -13.56
C SER A 179 -18.90 -3.75 -14.52
N SER A 180 -17.84 -3.23 -15.17
CA SER A 180 -18.01 -2.23 -16.21
C SER A 180 -18.53 -2.86 -17.50
N ALA A 181 -19.16 -2.02 -18.32
CA ALA A 181 -19.64 -2.37 -19.64
C ALA A 181 -19.08 -1.38 -20.66
N ARG A 182 -18.64 -1.88 -21.81
CA ARG A 182 -18.26 -1.07 -22.97
C ARG A 182 -19.17 -1.40 -24.13
N GLU A 183 -19.78 -0.39 -24.74
CA GLU A 183 -20.52 -0.59 -25.97
C GLU A 183 -19.58 -1.01 -27.10
N VAL A 184 -19.90 -2.12 -27.75
CA VAL A 184 -19.14 -2.73 -28.85
C VAL A 184 -20.02 -2.96 -30.09
N THR A 185 -21.23 -2.40 -30.11
CA THR A 185 -22.23 -2.53 -31.19
C THR A 185 -21.62 -2.44 -32.60
N THR A 186 -20.76 -1.45 -32.84
CA THR A 186 -20.14 -1.20 -34.15
C THR A 186 -18.90 -2.04 -34.43
N ALA A 187 -18.30 -2.63 -33.40
CA ALA A 187 -17.10 -3.46 -33.50
C ALA A 187 -17.44 -4.96 -33.61
N SER A 188 -18.66 -5.34 -33.21
CA SER A 188 -19.12 -6.72 -33.26
C SER A 188 -19.55 -7.17 -34.66
N VAL A 189 -19.40 -8.47 -34.90
CA VAL A 189 -20.03 -9.17 -36.01
C VAL A 189 -21.41 -9.65 -35.57
N TRP A 190 -22.43 -9.30 -36.34
CA TRP A 190 -23.81 -9.66 -36.04
C TRP A 190 -24.32 -10.73 -37.00
N THR A 191 -24.99 -11.75 -36.47
CA THR A 191 -25.59 -12.84 -37.25
C THR A 191 -27.01 -13.13 -36.76
N ALA A 192 -27.84 -13.68 -37.64
CA ALA A 192 -29.13 -14.26 -37.30
C ALA A 192 -29.18 -15.69 -37.83
N ASP A 193 -29.75 -16.61 -37.04
CA ASP A 193 -29.94 -17.99 -37.45
C ASP A 193 -31.01 -18.16 -38.54
N ASN A 194 -31.92 -17.19 -38.66
CA ASN A 194 -32.98 -17.15 -39.67
C ASN A 194 -33.08 -15.76 -40.35
N PRO A 195 -32.27 -15.52 -41.40
CA PRO A 195 -32.25 -14.24 -42.15
C PRO A 195 -33.55 -13.88 -42.89
N SER A 196 -34.48 -14.83 -43.04
CA SER A 196 -35.81 -14.57 -43.60
C SER A 196 -36.77 -13.97 -42.57
N VAL A 197 -36.49 -14.14 -41.27
CA VAL A 197 -37.28 -13.59 -40.16
C VAL A 197 -36.63 -12.31 -39.63
N ALA A 198 -35.31 -12.33 -39.40
CA ALA A 198 -34.55 -11.22 -38.85
C ALA A 198 -33.21 -11.06 -39.56
N GLU A 199 -32.88 -9.84 -39.99
CA GLU A 199 -31.59 -9.52 -40.61
C GLU A 199 -30.91 -8.40 -39.83
N PRO A 200 -29.72 -8.63 -39.24
CA PRO A 200 -28.92 -7.55 -38.69
C PRO A 200 -28.51 -6.59 -39.80
N ILE A 201 -28.72 -5.30 -39.59
CA ILE A 201 -28.39 -4.26 -40.57
C ILE A 201 -27.54 -3.16 -39.92
N ASN A 202 -26.67 -2.57 -40.74
CA ASN A 202 -25.99 -1.33 -40.43
C ASN A 202 -26.35 -0.33 -41.52
N TYR A 203 -27.17 0.66 -41.18
CA TYR A 203 -27.56 1.71 -42.13
C TYR A 203 -27.16 3.08 -41.57
N SER A 204 -26.25 3.76 -42.26
CA SER A 204 -25.82 5.13 -41.94
C SER A 204 -25.37 5.32 -40.48
N GLY A 205 -24.73 4.31 -39.89
CA GLY A 205 -24.23 4.34 -38.51
C GLY A 205 -25.22 3.85 -37.45
N TYR A 206 -26.44 3.46 -37.83
CA TYR A 206 -27.40 2.82 -36.95
C TYR A 206 -27.37 1.30 -37.12
N TRP A 207 -26.96 0.61 -36.07
CA TRP A 207 -27.08 -0.84 -35.95
C TRP A 207 -28.45 -1.22 -35.42
N GLY A 208 -29.08 -2.19 -36.07
CA GLY A 208 -30.37 -2.72 -35.66
C GLY A 208 -30.67 -4.05 -36.32
N VAL A 209 -31.83 -4.61 -35.99
CA VAL A 209 -32.33 -5.83 -36.61
C VAL A 209 -33.60 -5.48 -37.38
N TRP A 210 -33.60 -5.78 -38.67
CA TRP A 210 -34.77 -5.66 -39.53
C TRP A 210 -35.62 -6.93 -39.44
N ALA A 211 -36.86 -6.78 -38.97
CA ALA A 211 -37.84 -7.86 -38.94
C ALA A 211 -38.45 -8.06 -40.34
N LYS A 212 -37.98 -9.07 -41.09
CA LYS A 212 -38.38 -9.32 -42.48
C LYS A 212 -39.62 -10.19 -42.61
N GLY A 213 -39.91 -11.01 -41.61
CA GLY A 213 -40.99 -11.98 -41.66
C GLY A 213 -41.52 -12.37 -40.29
N VAL A 214 -42.60 -13.14 -40.28
CA VAL A 214 -43.17 -13.71 -39.06
C VAL A 214 -42.37 -14.96 -38.67
N GLY A 215 -41.96 -15.07 -37.41
CA GLY A 215 -41.23 -16.21 -36.89
C GLY A 215 -40.41 -15.86 -35.65
N THR A 216 -39.53 -16.78 -35.25
CA THR A 216 -38.49 -16.53 -34.24
C THR A 216 -37.13 -16.62 -34.92
N ALA A 217 -36.20 -15.75 -34.52
CA ALA A 217 -34.81 -15.79 -34.93
C ALA A 217 -33.94 -15.41 -33.73
N GLU A 218 -32.83 -16.12 -33.55
CA GLU A 218 -31.80 -15.77 -32.57
C GLU A 218 -30.77 -14.86 -33.24
N VAL A 219 -30.57 -13.68 -32.65
CA VAL A 219 -29.55 -12.73 -33.08
C VAL A 219 -28.33 -12.87 -32.17
N ARG A 220 -27.15 -13.03 -32.76
CA ARG A 220 -25.88 -13.17 -32.05
C ARG A 220 -24.91 -12.06 -32.40
N SER A 221 -24.06 -11.72 -31.44
CA SER A 221 -22.99 -10.73 -31.54
C SER A 221 -21.70 -11.37 -31.05
N SER A 222 -20.62 -11.28 -31.84
CA SER A 222 -19.28 -11.78 -31.51
C SER A 222 -18.20 -10.76 -31.78
#